data_AF-A0A162BXD4-F1
#
_entry.id   AF-A0A162BXD4-F1
#
_cell.length_a   1.000
_cell.length_b   1.000
_cell.length_c   1.000
_cell.angle_alpha   90.00
_cell.angle_beta   90.00
_cell.angle_gamma   90.00
#
_symmetry.space_group_name_H-M   'P 1'
#
loop_
_entity.id
_entity.type
_entity.pdbx_description
1 polymer ?
#
loop_
_entity_poly.entity_id
_entity_poly.type
_entity_poly.pdbx_seq_one_letter_code
_entity_poly.pdbx_strand_id
1 'polypeptide(L)'
;TGGQVHRTDATNASRTMLFNIHQQCWDEELLQLFNIPAALLPEVMDSAADFGRCLPEWFGASIPVCGIAGDQQAALFGHACFEQGMAKSTYGTGCFLMLNTGDTALKSNNRLLTTVAYRLNGKVTYAIEGGI
;
A
#
# COMPACT_ATOMS: atom_id res chain seq x y z
N THR A 1 -13.12 7.09 -12.18
CA THR A 1 -14.52 6.69 -12.00
C THR A 1 -15.51 7.86 -11.95
N GLY A 2 -15.11 9.12 -12.15
CA GLY A 2 -16.04 10.27 -12.10
C GLY A 2 -16.68 10.50 -10.72
N GLY A 3 -15.92 10.27 -9.64
CA GLY A 3 -16.42 10.41 -8.27
C GLY A 3 -17.22 9.22 -7.73
N GLN A 4 -17.44 8.17 -8.54
CA GLN A 4 -18.26 7.01 -8.15
C GLN A 4 -17.56 6.03 -7.19
N VAL A 5 -16.23 6.08 -7.10
CA VAL A 5 -15.45 5.14 -6.28
C VAL A 5 -14.38 5.92 -5.52
N HIS A 6 -14.36 5.76 -4.20
CA HIS A 6 -13.34 6.31 -3.29
C HIS A 6 -12.65 5.18 -2.55
N ARG A 7 -11.52 4.71 -3.11
CA ARG A 7 -10.79 3.52 -2.67
C ARG A 7 -9.29 3.78 -2.68
N THR A 8 -8.56 3.09 -1.81
CA THR A 8 -7.10 3.00 -1.80
C THR A 8 -6.69 1.54 -1.61
N ASP A 9 -5.42 1.21 -1.79
CA ASP A 9 -4.90 -0.12 -1.48
C ASP A 9 -4.15 -0.14 -0.14
N ALA A 10 -3.91 -1.34 0.40
CA ALA A 10 -3.24 -1.52 1.68
C ALA A 10 -1.82 -0.90 1.73
N THR A 11 -1.10 -0.84 0.61
CA THR A 11 0.26 -0.27 0.58
C THR A 11 0.26 1.24 0.72
N ASN A 12 -0.66 1.94 0.05
CA ASN A 12 -0.80 3.39 0.21
C ASN A 12 -1.39 3.72 1.60
N ALA A 13 -2.39 2.96 2.05
CA ALA A 13 -2.99 3.15 3.37
C ALA A 13 -1.94 3.05 4.49
N SER A 14 -1.02 2.08 4.43
CA SER A 14 0.04 1.89 5.45
C SER A 14 1.04 3.05 5.54
N ARG A 15 1.05 3.98 4.57
CA ARG A 15 1.93 5.16 4.54
C ARG A 15 1.29 6.44 5.06
N THR A 16 0.03 6.36 5.49
CA THR A 16 -0.73 7.52 5.99
C THR A 16 -0.48 7.82 7.47
N MET A 17 0.12 6.89 8.22
CA MET A 17 0.17 6.89 9.69
C MET A 17 -1.21 6.73 10.37
N LEU A 18 -2.29 6.52 9.62
CA LEU A 18 -3.65 6.36 10.15
C LEU A 18 -4.19 4.93 10.02
N PHE A 19 -3.47 4.07 9.31
CA PHE A 19 -3.87 2.69 9.03
C PHE A 19 -3.12 1.72 9.94
N ASN A 20 -3.86 0.91 10.69
CA ASN A 20 -3.30 -0.14 11.52
C ASN A 20 -2.86 -1.31 10.63
N ILE A 21 -1.55 -1.45 10.42
CA ILE A 21 -1.01 -2.47 9.54
C ILE A 21 -1.19 -3.90 10.07
N HIS A 22 -1.44 -4.08 11.38
CA HIS A 22 -1.64 -5.40 11.98
C HIS A 22 -3.10 -5.86 11.84
N GLN A 23 -4.04 -4.95 12.10
CA GLN A 23 -5.48 -5.22 12.02
C GLN A 23 -6.05 -5.01 10.61
N GLN A 24 -5.30 -4.38 9.71
CA GLN A 24 -5.68 -4.13 8.32
C GLN A 24 -6.91 -3.22 8.17
N CYS A 25 -7.05 -2.23 9.05
CA CYS A 25 -8.12 -1.23 9.06
C CYS A 25 -7.60 0.17 9.44
N TRP A 26 -8.41 1.20 9.21
CA TRP A 26 -8.15 2.53 9.76
C TRP A 26 -8.18 2.47 11.30
N ASP A 27 -7.23 3.14 11.95
CA ASP A 27 -7.03 3.07 13.40
C ASP A 27 -7.84 4.16 14.11
N GLU A 28 -8.88 3.77 14.85
CA GLU A 28 -9.80 4.71 15.49
C GLU A 28 -9.12 5.62 16.52
N GLU A 29 -8.11 5.13 17.24
CA GLU A 29 -7.38 5.92 18.22
C GLU A 29 -6.55 7.01 17.55
N LEU A 30 -5.86 6.67 16.44
CA LEU A 30 -5.10 7.65 15.65
C LEU A 30 -6.02 8.67 14.99
N LEU A 31 -7.18 8.25 14.48
CA LEU A 31 -8.17 9.18 13.91
C LEU A 31 -8.71 10.16 14.95
N GLN A 32 -9.03 9.68 16.15
CA GLN A 32 -9.45 10.53 17.27
C GLN A 32 -8.33 11.49 17.69
N LEU A 33 -7.10 10.99 17.82
CA LEU A 33 -5.92 11.77 18.22
C LEU A 33 -5.68 12.95 17.27
N PHE A 34 -5.82 12.73 15.96
CA PHE A 34 -5.64 13.76 14.95
C PHE A 34 -6.93 14.52 14.58
N ASN A 35 -8.05 14.22 15.25
CA ASN A 35 -9.37 14.81 14.99
C ASN A 35 -9.82 14.66 13.52
N ILE A 36 -9.69 13.46 12.97
CA ILE A 36 -10.02 13.12 11.57
C ILE A 36 -11.34 12.32 11.53
N PRO A 37 -12.40 12.82 10.88
CA PRO A 37 -13.63 12.06 10.69
C PRO A 37 -13.42 10.83 9.78
N ALA A 38 -13.78 9.64 10.27
CA ALA A 38 -13.63 8.38 9.51
C ALA A 38 -14.38 8.39 8.16
N ALA A 39 -15.48 9.13 8.06
CA ALA A 39 -16.29 9.24 6.84
C ALA A 39 -15.54 9.87 5.63
N LEU A 40 -14.39 10.51 5.86
CA LEU A 40 -13.55 11.07 4.79
C LEU A 40 -12.62 10.02 4.16
N LEU A 41 -12.38 8.91 4.85
CA LEU A 41 -11.37 7.94 4.46
C LEU A 41 -11.89 6.98 3.38
N PRO A 42 -11.05 6.61 2.40
CA PRO A 42 -11.42 5.64 1.38
C PRO A 42 -11.56 4.23 1.98
N GLU A 43 -12.31 3.37 1.28
CA GLU A 43 -12.30 1.93 1.50
C GLU A 43 -10.91 1.36 1.09
N VAL A 44 -10.31 0.53 1.97
CA VAL A 44 -8.97 -0.05 1.73
C VAL A 44 -9.09 -1.45 1.14
N MET A 45 -8.65 -1.59 -0.11
CA MET A 45 -8.73 -2.83 -0.89
C MET A 45 -7.40 -3.60 -0.91
N ASP A 46 -7.46 -4.82 -1.42
CA ASP A 46 -6.26 -5.55 -1.86
C ASP A 46 -5.57 -4.79 -3.01
N SER A 47 -4.25 -4.96 -3.13
CA SER A 47 -3.45 -4.30 -4.17
C SER A 47 -3.85 -4.73 -5.58
N ALA A 48 -4.42 -5.94 -5.72
CA ALA A 48 -5.09 -6.40 -6.93
C ALA A 48 -6.59 -6.61 -6.65
N ALA A 49 -7.40 -5.60 -6.97
CA ALA A 49 -8.84 -5.57 -6.71
C ALA A 49 -9.57 -4.71 -7.75
N ASP A 50 -10.90 -4.73 -7.74
CA ASP A 50 -11.70 -3.82 -8.59
C ASP A 50 -11.77 -2.42 -7.96
N PHE A 51 -11.03 -1.47 -8.53
CA PHE A 51 -11.06 -0.05 -8.17
C PHE A 51 -12.03 0.76 -9.04
N GLY A 52 -12.92 0.07 -9.76
CA GLY A 52 -13.87 0.65 -10.69
C GLY A 52 -13.28 0.81 -12.09
N ARG A 53 -13.92 1.67 -12.88
CA ARG A 53 -13.60 1.85 -14.29
C ARG A 53 -13.30 3.30 -14.64
N CYS A 54 -12.37 3.49 -15.57
CA CYS A 54 -12.14 4.76 -16.23
C CYS A 54 -13.39 5.20 -17.00
N LEU A 55 -13.58 6.51 -17.07
CA LEU A 55 -14.68 7.07 -17.86
C LEU A 55 -14.35 6.93 -19.36
N PRO A 56 -15.31 6.53 -20.23
CA PRO A 56 -15.05 6.31 -21.65
C PRO A 56 -14.42 7.51 -22.36
N GLU A 57 -14.76 8.74 -21.97
CA GLU A 57 -14.22 9.97 -22.57
C GLU A 57 -12.70 10.13 -22.42
N TRP A 58 -12.06 9.41 -21.49
CA TRP A 58 -10.60 9.48 -21.31
C TRP A 58 -9.83 8.60 -22.30
N PHE A 59 -10.40 7.47 -22.71
CA PHE A 59 -9.69 6.44 -23.48
C PHE A 59 -10.46 5.93 -24.71
N GLY A 60 -11.62 6.51 -25.01
CA GLY A 60 -12.56 6.00 -26.02
C GLY A 60 -13.29 4.73 -25.60
N ALA A 61 -13.02 4.19 -24.40
CA ALA A 61 -13.63 2.99 -23.85
C ALA A 61 -13.57 2.99 -22.32
N SER A 62 -14.49 2.26 -21.68
CA SER A 62 -14.43 2.04 -20.24
C SER A 62 -13.38 0.96 -19.92
N ILE A 63 -12.26 1.36 -19.32
CA ILE A 63 -11.15 0.47 -18.96
C ILE A 63 -11.22 0.16 -17.45
N PRO A 64 -11.12 -1.11 -17.02
CA PRO A 64 -11.10 -1.45 -15.60
C PRO A 64 -9.77 -1.06 -14.94
N VAL A 65 -9.83 -0.60 -13.69
CA VAL A 65 -8.66 -0.35 -12.85
C VAL A 65 -8.55 -1.50 -11.86
N CYS A 66 -7.62 -2.43 -12.12
CA CYS A 66 -7.52 -3.70 -11.39
C CYS A 66 -6.34 -3.77 -10.40
N GLY A 67 -5.52 -2.73 -10.32
CA GLY A 67 -4.32 -2.75 -9.50
C GLY A 67 -3.90 -1.36 -9.05
N ILE A 68 -3.63 -1.23 -7.76
CA ILE A 68 -3.07 -0.03 -7.13
C ILE A 68 -2.02 -0.50 -6.12
N ALA A 69 -0.85 0.14 -6.14
CA ALA A 69 0.18 -0.02 -5.14
C ALA A 69 1.00 1.26 -5.05
N GLY A 70 1.63 1.51 -3.90
CA GLY A 70 2.70 2.50 -3.76
C GLY A 70 3.84 2.17 -4.72
N ASP A 71 4.56 3.19 -5.19
CA ASP A 71 5.62 3.05 -6.20
C ASP A 71 6.75 2.11 -5.76
N GLN A 72 7.22 2.21 -4.51
CA GLN A 72 8.29 1.37 -3.99
C GLN A 72 7.85 -0.08 -3.83
N GLN A 73 6.61 -0.29 -3.39
CA GLN A 73 5.96 -1.60 -3.30
C GLN A 73 5.72 -2.23 -4.66
N ALA A 74 5.26 -1.44 -5.63
CA ALA A 74 5.11 -1.87 -7.02
C ALA A 74 6.47 -2.27 -7.62
N ALA A 75 7.55 -1.54 -7.31
CA ALA A 75 8.89 -1.91 -7.72
C ALA A 75 9.37 -3.22 -7.05
N LEU A 76 9.10 -3.42 -5.76
CA LEU A 76 9.37 -4.69 -5.07
C LEU A 76 8.67 -5.87 -5.76
N PHE A 77 7.39 -5.70 -6.11
CA PHE A 77 6.62 -6.70 -6.83
C PHE A 77 7.14 -6.93 -8.26
N GLY A 78 7.45 -5.85 -9.00
CA GLY A 78 7.99 -5.92 -10.36
C GLY A 78 9.38 -6.55 -10.46
N HIS A 79 10.17 -6.48 -9.38
CA HIS A 79 11.45 -7.20 -9.25
C HIS A 79 11.29 -8.68 -8.85
N ALA A 80 10.05 -9.17 -8.77
CA ALA A 80 9.72 -10.54 -8.34
C ALA A 80 10.25 -10.89 -6.94
N CYS A 81 10.35 -9.90 -6.04
CA CYS A 81 10.76 -10.11 -4.65
C CYS A 81 9.60 -10.68 -3.81
N PHE A 82 9.11 -11.88 -4.17
CA PHE A 82 7.93 -12.49 -3.56
C PHE A 82 8.24 -13.28 -2.28
N GLU A 83 9.50 -13.71 -2.12
CA GLU A 83 9.92 -14.52 -1.00
C GLU A 83 10.50 -13.65 0.12
N GLN A 84 10.31 -14.11 1.36
CA GLN A 84 10.91 -13.48 2.52
C GLN A 84 12.44 -13.42 2.36
N GLY A 85 13.02 -12.27 2.67
CA GLY A 85 14.47 -12.04 2.55
C GLY A 85 14.89 -11.48 1.19
N MET A 86 14.02 -11.50 0.17
CA MET A 86 14.30 -10.82 -1.09
C MET A 86 14.20 -9.30 -0.92
N ALA A 87 15.16 -8.59 -1.51
CA ALA A 87 15.24 -7.14 -1.42
C ALA A 87 15.49 -6.49 -2.78
N LYS A 88 15.06 -5.25 -2.89
CA LYS A 88 15.42 -4.36 -4.01
C LYS A 88 15.86 -3.02 -3.46
N SER A 89 16.60 -2.28 -4.27
CA SER A 89 16.83 -0.86 -4.04
C SER A 89 16.52 -0.08 -5.32
N THR A 90 15.72 0.99 -5.20
CA THR A 90 15.40 1.86 -6.34
C THR A 90 16.25 3.12 -6.22
N TYR A 91 17.07 3.38 -7.24
CA TYR A 91 17.99 4.52 -7.29
C TYR A 91 17.38 5.64 -8.15
N GLY A 92 16.93 6.71 -7.50
CA GLY A 92 16.46 7.95 -8.13
C GLY A 92 17.10 9.15 -7.45
N THR A 93 16.35 10.24 -7.27
CA THR A 93 16.82 11.40 -6.47
C THR A 93 17.08 11.04 -5.00
N GLY A 94 16.37 10.03 -4.48
CA GLY A 94 16.68 9.33 -3.23
C GLY A 94 16.85 7.83 -3.47
N CYS A 95 17.33 7.10 -2.47
CA CYS A 95 17.54 5.66 -2.54
C CYS A 95 16.62 4.93 -1.54
N PHE A 96 15.78 4.03 -2.04
CA PHE A 96 14.80 3.31 -1.22
C PHE A 96 15.04 1.81 -1.28
N LEU A 97 15.60 1.28 -0.19
CA LEU A 97 15.72 -0.15 0.05
C LEU A 97 14.37 -0.69 0.57
N MET A 98 13.89 -1.77 -0.02
CA MET A 98 12.80 -2.57 0.53
C MET A 98 13.19 -4.04 0.63
N LEU A 99 12.87 -4.65 1.77
CA LEU A 99 13.08 -6.07 2.08
C LEU A 99 11.72 -6.71 2.37
N ASN A 100 11.36 -7.75 1.63
CA ASN A 100 10.15 -8.54 1.89
C ASN A 100 10.32 -9.35 3.20
N THR A 101 9.37 -9.24 4.13
CA THR A 101 9.40 -9.95 5.42
C THR A 101 8.30 -11.01 5.56
N GLY A 102 7.64 -11.37 4.46
CA GLY A 102 6.58 -12.36 4.44
C GLY A 102 5.34 -11.88 5.18
N ASP A 103 4.72 -12.78 5.94
CA ASP A 103 3.52 -12.54 6.74
C ASP A 103 3.80 -11.88 8.09
N THR A 104 5.07 -11.59 8.39
CA THR A 104 5.49 -11.07 9.69
C THR A 104 5.90 -9.60 9.59
N ALA A 105 5.19 -8.74 10.33
CA ALA A 105 5.53 -7.34 10.50
C ALA A 105 6.70 -7.20 11.49
N LEU A 106 7.93 -7.10 10.99
CA LEU A 106 9.13 -6.97 11.85
C LEU A 106 9.23 -5.56 12.42
N LYS A 107 9.55 -5.44 13.73
CA LYS A 107 9.90 -4.14 14.34
C LYS A 107 11.38 -3.85 14.12
N SER A 108 11.70 -2.70 13.55
CA SER A 108 13.11 -2.30 13.36
C SER A 108 13.76 -1.83 14.67
N ASN A 109 14.98 -2.30 14.91
CA ASN A 109 15.89 -1.75 15.94
C ASN A 109 16.89 -0.73 15.35
N ASN A 110 16.80 -0.45 14.05
CA ASN A 110 17.78 0.34 13.30
C ASN A 110 17.13 1.53 12.56
N ARG A 111 16.05 2.10 13.11
CA ARG A 111 15.32 3.26 12.54
C ARG A 111 14.76 3.03 11.13
N LEU A 112 14.44 1.78 10.79
CA LEU A 112 13.75 1.44 9.53
C LEU A 112 12.24 1.42 9.74
N LEU A 113 11.48 1.60 8.66
CA LEU A 113 10.03 1.57 8.67
C LEU A 113 9.52 0.15 8.41
N THR A 114 8.50 -0.25 9.15
CA THR A 114 7.70 -1.44 8.87
C THR A 114 6.47 -1.03 8.10
N THR A 115 6.21 -1.65 6.95
CA THR A 115 5.11 -1.27 6.06
C THR A 115 4.45 -2.50 5.45
N VAL A 116 3.28 -2.31 4.83
CA VAL A 116 2.70 -3.31 3.93
C VAL A 116 3.47 -3.28 2.60
N ALA A 117 3.90 -4.45 2.14
CA ALA A 117 4.50 -4.66 0.83
C ALA A 117 3.43 -4.81 -0.25
N TYR A 118 2.41 -5.62 0.02
CA TYR A 118 1.19 -5.77 -0.79
C TYR A 118 0.16 -6.60 -0.02
N ARG A 119 -1.10 -6.54 -0.43
CA ARG A 119 -2.15 -7.45 0.04
C ARG A 119 -2.84 -8.11 -1.14
N LEU A 120 -2.89 -9.44 -1.14
CA LEU A 120 -3.46 -10.23 -2.23
C LEU A 120 -4.36 -11.32 -1.66
N ASN A 121 -5.61 -11.40 -2.12
CA ASN A 121 -6.61 -12.36 -1.66
C ASN A 121 -6.77 -12.33 -0.12
N GLY A 122 -6.80 -11.13 0.45
CA GLY A 122 -6.86 -10.88 1.90
C GLY A 122 -5.57 -11.21 2.67
N LYS A 123 -4.53 -11.74 2.02
CA LYS A 123 -3.25 -12.07 2.66
C LYS A 123 -2.30 -10.90 2.53
N VAL A 124 -1.85 -10.40 3.69
CA VAL A 124 -0.88 -9.31 3.77
C VAL A 124 0.55 -9.85 3.72
N THR A 125 1.38 -9.20 2.92
CA THR A 125 2.85 -9.33 2.97
C THR A 125 3.42 -8.01 3.47
N TYR A 126 4.38 -8.07 4.37
CA TYR A 126 5.05 -6.92 4.96
C TYR A 126 6.43 -6.69 4.35
N ALA A 127 6.96 -5.49 4.58
CA ALA A 127 8.33 -5.15 4.26
C ALA A 127 8.96 -4.27 5.33
N ILE A 128 10.28 -4.32 5.37
CA ILE A 128 11.12 -3.30 5.98
C ILE A 128 11.61 -2.36 4.89
N GLU A 129 11.51 -1.06 5.15
CA GLU A 129 11.93 0.01 4.24
C GLU A 129 12.96 0.93 4.92
N GLY A 130 13.99 1.31 4.16
CA GLY A 130 14.96 2.31 4.55
C GLY A 130 15.19 3.31 3.42
N GLY A 131 15.03 4.61 3.72
CA GLY A 131 15.52 5.69 2.88
C GLY A 131 16.97 5.99 3.22
N ILE A 132 17.82 6.10 2.19
CA ILE A 132 19.24 6.49 2.28
C ILE A 132 19.40 7.88 1.66
#